data_AF-A0A3S1BV86-F1
#
_entry.id   AF-A0A3S1BV86-F1
#
_cell.length_a   1.000
_cell.length_b   1.000
_cell.length_c   1.000
_cell.angle_alpha   90.00
_cell.angle_beta   90.00
_cell.angle_gamma   90.00
#
_symmetry.space_group_name_H-M   'P 1'
#
loop_
_entity.id
_entity.type
_entity.pdbx_description
1 polymer ?
#
loop_
_entity_poly.entity_id
_entity_poly.type
_entity_poly.pdbx_seq_one_letter_code
_entity_poly.pdbx_strand_id
1 'polypeptide(L)'
;MANIVSLEEKYTELWQGCKVQSNLLPELEKIAEKLYYDRGFYEKIQWYYPNLPWYWAGILHAKTDFQGSTQFFDQITHKLSKIQGEQIPARISARLLAFDACNDFQGKDSQGITPFVWAGTNHTKTIDSAAGCAAILYFLQAIGLKDDQTEQGQFNLKVTSDTAFKSCSLPSNKLDASEKATVQAGRQLEITEVAIADAHHVRIMLKAPVQDRRTWFIYGGHIQIDGCKIAGVGSKPKTLEEKIVAYCEKKGYKIDKEPGYKNIIYIEGMNPDGTLNNNALNVWNDLRIVIEFKDGKPKMIGCWEATTNPGKYYTFKPMNPKGAAIIAFGQYKAWQVGIHTPGGGHEALVQTGGSVTVHRDANRSGTRDAGDTIDSGMFGINQHWGGDNPKSDVGRWSAGCQVGRTRQGHREFMSIVKSDPRYQAKRSFTFTSTIIDGKDLLAQFPAS
;
A
#
# COMPACT_ATOMS: atom_id res chain seq x y z
N MET A 1 27.04 3.21 -40.07
CA MET A 1 27.60 3.49 -38.73
C MET A 1 27.69 5.00 -38.44
N ALA A 2 28.28 5.84 -39.30
CA ALA A 2 28.42 7.29 -39.05
C ALA A 2 27.12 8.05 -38.70
N ASN A 3 25.97 7.65 -39.28
CA ASN A 3 24.67 8.28 -39.01
C ASN A 3 24.07 7.88 -37.64
N ILE A 4 24.36 6.67 -37.14
CA ILE A 4 23.85 6.20 -35.84
C ILE A 4 24.59 6.88 -34.69
N VAL A 5 25.91 7.05 -34.82
CA VAL A 5 26.74 7.73 -33.81
C VAL A 5 26.27 9.18 -33.61
N SER A 6 26.06 9.91 -34.71
CA SER A 6 25.54 11.29 -34.66
C SER A 6 24.13 11.39 -34.05
N LEU A 7 23.27 10.39 -34.26
CA LEU A 7 21.96 10.33 -33.60
C LEU A 7 22.08 10.06 -32.09
N GLU A 8 22.95 9.14 -31.67
CA GLU A 8 23.17 8.86 -30.24
C GLU A 8 23.73 10.08 -29.49
N GLU A 9 24.64 10.82 -30.10
CA GLU A 9 25.18 12.09 -29.56
C GLU A 9 24.06 13.12 -29.36
N LYS A 10 23.22 13.33 -30.37
CA LYS A 10 22.05 14.24 -30.27
C LYS A 10 21.11 13.85 -29.14
N TYR A 11 20.81 12.56 -29.00
CA TYR A 11 19.95 12.07 -27.91
C TYR A 11 20.59 12.23 -26.53
N THR A 12 21.93 12.14 -26.45
CA THR A 12 22.68 12.40 -25.23
C THR A 12 22.57 13.87 -24.81
N GLU A 13 22.75 14.80 -25.75
CA GLU A 13 22.60 16.24 -25.51
C GLU A 13 21.19 16.62 -25.06
N LEU A 14 20.17 16.12 -25.77
CA LEU A 14 18.76 16.36 -25.41
C LEU A 14 18.47 15.82 -24.00
N TRP A 15 18.96 14.64 -23.66
CA TRP A 15 18.74 14.08 -22.33
C TRP A 15 19.40 14.91 -21.22
N GLN A 16 20.65 15.35 -21.41
CA GLN A 16 21.37 16.16 -20.42
C GLN A 16 20.68 17.51 -20.13
N GLY A 17 20.02 18.09 -21.12
CA GLY A 17 19.24 19.32 -20.98
C GLY A 17 17.76 19.11 -20.64
N CYS A 18 17.30 17.87 -20.47
CA CYS A 18 15.89 17.53 -20.34
C CYS A 18 15.28 18.06 -19.03
N LYS A 19 14.10 18.67 -19.14
CA LYS A 19 13.22 19.06 -18.04
C LYS A 19 11.79 18.73 -18.40
N VAL A 20 11.05 18.20 -17.44
CA VAL A 20 9.62 17.91 -17.59
C VAL A 20 8.80 19.17 -17.34
N GLN A 21 7.76 19.39 -18.16
CA GLN A 21 6.82 20.50 -17.97
C GLN A 21 5.89 20.19 -16.79
N SER A 22 5.76 21.14 -15.86
CA SER A 22 5.05 20.93 -14.59
C SER A 22 3.56 20.56 -14.73
N ASN A 23 2.91 20.96 -15.82
CA ASN A 23 1.51 20.61 -16.11
C ASN A 23 1.30 19.12 -16.39
N LEU A 24 2.35 18.37 -16.74
CA LEU A 24 2.25 16.93 -16.97
C LEU A 24 2.47 16.06 -15.73
N LEU A 25 2.83 16.65 -14.58
CA LEU A 25 3.09 15.87 -13.37
C LEU A 25 1.93 14.93 -12.99
N PRO A 26 0.63 15.34 -13.04
CA PRO A 26 -0.47 14.43 -12.71
C PRO A 26 -0.61 13.22 -13.66
N GLU A 27 -0.35 13.43 -14.96
CA GLU A 27 -0.37 12.33 -15.94
C GLU A 27 0.81 11.38 -15.72
N LEU A 28 1.99 11.93 -15.47
CA LEU A 28 3.21 11.17 -15.21
C LEU A 28 3.12 10.35 -13.92
N GLU A 29 2.49 10.88 -12.86
CA GLU A 29 2.16 10.15 -11.63
C GLU A 29 1.26 8.95 -11.93
N LYS A 30 0.19 9.15 -12.71
CA LYS A 30 -0.73 8.06 -13.12
C LYS A 30 -0.02 6.99 -13.95
N ILE A 31 0.84 7.39 -14.88
CA ILE A 31 1.63 6.46 -15.69
C ILE A 31 2.60 5.68 -14.79
N ALA A 32 3.32 6.36 -13.89
CA ALA A 32 4.25 5.72 -12.97
C ALA A 32 3.55 4.71 -12.06
N GLU A 33 2.38 5.05 -11.54
CA GLU A 33 1.54 4.15 -10.76
C GLU A 33 1.17 2.91 -11.57
N LYS A 34 0.66 3.08 -12.80
CA LYS A 34 0.32 1.95 -13.69
C LYS A 34 1.54 1.08 -14.00
N LEU A 35 2.69 1.67 -14.32
CA LEU A 35 3.94 0.94 -14.57
C LEU A 35 4.38 0.12 -13.36
N TYR A 36 4.20 0.66 -12.16
CA TYR A 36 4.49 -0.04 -10.91
C TYR A 36 3.53 -1.22 -10.68
N TYR A 37 2.23 -1.04 -10.91
CA TYR A 37 1.25 -2.13 -10.79
C TYR A 37 1.46 -3.25 -11.82
N ASP A 38 1.79 -2.88 -13.07
CA ASP A 38 1.98 -3.81 -14.18
C ASP A 38 3.42 -4.32 -14.32
N ARG A 39 4.31 -3.97 -13.38
CA ARG A 39 5.75 -4.26 -13.45
C ARG A 39 6.07 -5.72 -13.79
N GLY A 40 5.44 -6.66 -13.09
CA GLY A 40 5.70 -8.10 -13.28
C GLY A 40 5.36 -8.59 -14.69
N PHE A 41 4.45 -7.90 -15.39
CA PHE A 41 4.17 -8.15 -16.80
C PHE A 41 5.29 -7.64 -17.71
N TYR A 42 5.85 -6.45 -17.46
CA TYR A 42 6.99 -5.95 -18.25
C TYR A 42 8.30 -6.67 -17.98
N GLU A 43 8.50 -7.17 -16.76
CA GLU A 43 9.64 -8.04 -16.42
C GLU A 43 9.62 -9.34 -17.26
N LYS A 44 8.44 -9.80 -17.69
CA LYS A 44 8.33 -10.92 -18.62
C LYS A 44 8.90 -10.59 -20.01
N ILE A 45 8.85 -9.32 -20.44
CA ILE A 45 9.49 -8.88 -21.70
C ILE A 45 11.00 -8.80 -21.52
N GLN A 46 11.47 -8.25 -20.40
CA GLN A 46 12.90 -8.24 -20.05
C GLN A 46 13.50 -9.66 -20.01
N TRP A 47 12.69 -10.70 -19.73
CA TRP A 47 13.15 -12.08 -19.85
C TRP A 47 13.52 -12.48 -21.29
N TYR A 48 12.71 -12.12 -22.29
CA TYR A 48 13.04 -12.37 -23.70
C TYR A 48 14.15 -11.44 -24.23
N TYR A 49 14.31 -10.26 -23.61
CA TYR A 49 15.28 -9.25 -24.00
C TYR A 49 16.08 -8.73 -22.77
N PRO A 50 17.09 -9.49 -22.29
CA PRO A 50 17.78 -9.20 -21.02
C PRO A 50 18.42 -7.81 -20.89
N ASN A 51 18.80 -7.20 -22.03
CA ASN A 51 19.41 -5.86 -22.09
C ASN A 51 18.36 -4.72 -22.07
N LEU A 52 17.07 -5.06 -22.07
CA LEU A 52 15.96 -4.12 -22.04
C LEU A 52 15.34 -4.09 -20.63
N PRO A 53 15.51 -3.01 -19.85
CA PRO A 53 14.92 -2.95 -18.52
C PRO A 53 13.39 -2.94 -18.61
N TRP A 54 12.72 -3.57 -17.65
CA TRP A 54 11.25 -3.69 -17.62
C TRP A 54 10.53 -2.34 -17.80
N TYR A 55 11.07 -1.27 -17.23
CA TYR A 55 10.44 0.05 -17.31
C TYR A 55 10.39 0.58 -18.74
N TRP A 56 11.33 0.18 -19.61
CA TRP A 56 11.34 0.62 -21.00
C TRP A 56 10.15 0.04 -21.77
N ALA A 57 9.87 -1.26 -21.57
CA ALA A 57 8.68 -1.90 -22.11
C ALA A 57 7.41 -1.27 -21.53
N GLY A 58 7.41 -0.93 -20.24
CA GLY A 58 6.32 -0.20 -19.60
C GLY A 58 6.05 1.17 -20.21
N ILE A 59 7.10 1.95 -20.48
CA ILE A 59 6.98 3.26 -21.14
C ILE A 59 6.42 3.09 -22.55
N LEU A 60 6.92 2.10 -23.31
CA LEU A 60 6.40 1.85 -24.65
C LEU A 60 4.91 1.48 -24.61
N HIS A 61 4.50 0.65 -23.64
CA HIS A 61 3.08 0.33 -23.39
C HIS A 61 2.26 1.57 -23.06
N ALA A 62 2.76 2.46 -22.20
CA ALA A 62 2.05 3.68 -21.86
C ALA A 62 1.85 4.62 -23.06
N LYS A 63 2.78 4.58 -24.03
CA LYS A 63 2.74 5.44 -25.23
C LYS A 63 1.87 4.92 -26.35
N THR A 64 1.44 3.67 -26.28
CA THR A 64 0.74 2.98 -27.35
C THR A 64 -0.57 2.46 -26.77
N ASP A 65 -1.69 3.01 -27.24
CA ASP A 65 -3.00 2.85 -26.63
C ASP A 65 -3.53 1.41 -26.81
N PHE A 66 -3.00 0.45 -26.04
CA PHE A 66 -3.23 -0.96 -26.23
C PHE A 66 -4.29 -1.53 -25.28
N GLN A 67 -5.26 -2.25 -25.87
CA GLN A 67 -6.24 -3.02 -25.11
C GLN A 67 -5.68 -4.41 -24.79
N GLY A 68 -5.09 -4.55 -23.60
CA GLY A 68 -4.77 -5.85 -23.01
C GLY A 68 -3.32 -6.31 -23.20
N SER A 69 -2.84 -7.06 -22.20
CA SER A 69 -1.43 -7.43 -22.02
C SER A 69 -0.91 -8.42 -23.07
N THR A 70 -1.72 -9.37 -23.55
CA THR A 70 -1.23 -10.40 -24.48
C THR A 70 -0.96 -9.85 -25.89
N GLN A 71 -1.85 -9.00 -26.40
CA GLN A 71 -1.67 -8.38 -27.73
C GLN A 71 -0.46 -7.44 -27.75
N PHE A 72 -0.20 -6.75 -26.64
CA PHE A 72 1.00 -5.95 -26.46
C PHE A 72 2.28 -6.79 -26.56
N PHE A 73 2.33 -7.94 -25.86
CA PHE A 73 3.51 -8.78 -25.80
C PHE A 73 3.97 -9.25 -27.19
N ASP A 74 3.06 -9.77 -28.02
CA ASP A 74 3.38 -10.29 -29.36
C ASP A 74 3.88 -9.17 -30.29
N GLN A 75 3.23 -8.01 -30.26
CA GLN A 75 3.59 -6.87 -31.11
C GLN A 75 4.93 -6.25 -30.72
N ILE A 76 5.20 -6.16 -29.42
CA ILE A 76 6.46 -5.61 -28.91
C ILE A 76 7.62 -6.53 -29.20
N THR A 77 7.44 -7.84 -29.01
CA THR A 77 8.45 -8.85 -29.36
C THR A 77 8.79 -8.77 -30.86
N HIS A 78 7.79 -8.60 -31.72
CA HIS A 78 8.01 -8.39 -33.15
C HIS A 78 8.71 -7.05 -33.49
N LYS A 79 8.43 -5.96 -32.77
CA LYS A 79 9.16 -4.69 -32.95
C LYS A 79 10.60 -4.78 -32.44
N LEU A 80 10.83 -5.43 -31.30
CA LEU A 80 12.14 -5.60 -30.68
C LEU A 80 13.04 -6.52 -31.48
N SER A 81 12.50 -7.56 -32.13
CA SER A 81 13.29 -8.43 -33.00
C SER A 81 13.85 -7.70 -34.23
N LYS A 82 13.16 -6.66 -34.73
CA LYS A 82 13.63 -5.81 -35.84
C LYS A 82 14.80 -4.90 -35.48
N ILE A 83 15.04 -4.64 -34.19
CA ILE A 83 16.11 -3.75 -33.71
C ILE A 83 17.46 -4.51 -33.58
N GLN A 84 17.56 -5.75 -34.08
CA GLN A 84 18.70 -6.65 -33.84
C GLN A 84 19.01 -6.74 -32.34
N GLY A 85 18.12 -7.41 -31.61
CA GLY A 85 18.00 -7.45 -30.14
C GLY A 85 19.24 -7.83 -29.30
N GLU A 86 20.43 -7.96 -29.90
CA GLU A 86 21.69 -8.22 -29.21
C GLU A 86 22.42 -6.95 -28.73
N GLN A 87 22.03 -5.75 -29.17
CA GLN A 87 22.74 -4.50 -28.83
C GLN A 87 21.83 -3.34 -28.43
N ILE A 88 20.83 -3.57 -27.57
CA ILE A 88 20.15 -2.45 -26.91
C ILE A 88 21.15 -1.82 -25.91
N PRO A 89 21.57 -0.55 -26.06
CA PRO A 89 22.77 -0.12 -25.36
C PRO A 89 22.52 0.19 -23.88
N ALA A 90 23.57 0.03 -23.07
CA ALA A 90 23.53 0.35 -21.64
C ALA A 90 23.23 1.83 -21.36
N ARG A 91 23.50 2.71 -22.32
CA ARG A 91 23.32 4.15 -22.18
C ARG A 91 21.86 4.56 -22.38
N ILE A 92 21.37 5.41 -21.48
CA ILE A 92 20.02 5.99 -21.54
C ILE A 92 19.74 6.65 -22.90
N SER A 93 20.69 7.39 -23.47
CA SER A 93 20.53 8.07 -24.75
C SER A 93 20.21 7.11 -25.91
N ALA A 94 20.85 5.95 -25.94
CA ALA A 94 20.56 4.96 -26.96
C ALA A 94 19.23 4.23 -26.73
N ARG A 95 18.81 4.04 -25.48
CA ARG A 95 17.46 3.52 -25.16
C ARG A 95 16.37 4.52 -25.56
N LEU A 96 16.63 5.82 -25.44
CA LEU A 96 15.74 6.85 -25.94
C LEU A 96 15.65 6.83 -27.47
N LEU A 97 16.78 6.68 -28.16
CA LEU A 97 16.82 6.50 -29.61
C LEU A 97 16.02 5.24 -30.05
N ALA A 98 16.10 4.16 -29.27
CA ALA A 98 15.37 2.92 -29.56
C ALA A 98 13.84 3.09 -29.51
N PHE A 99 13.30 3.99 -28.67
CA PHE A 99 11.86 4.28 -28.71
C PHE A 99 11.43 4.83 -30.07
N ASP A 100 12.26 5.69 -30.64
CA ASP A 100 12.01 6.32 -31.92
C ASP A 100 12.18 5.35 -33.08
N ALA A 101 13.15 4.43 -32.99
CA ALA A 101 13.27 3.31 -33.90
C ALA A 101 12.02 2.40 -33.88
N CYS A 102 11.45 2.13 -32.70
CA CYS A 102 10.16 1.43 -32.54
C CYS A 102 8.96 2.17 -33.14
N ASN A 103 9.10 3.48 -33.33
CA ASN A 103 8.12 4.36 -33.96
C ASN A 103 8.46 4.63 -35.45
N ASP A 104 9.38 3.88 -36.05
CA ASP A 104 9.88 4.08 -37.42
C ASP A 104 10.31 5.53 -37.70
N PHE A 105 10.77 6.24 -36.66
CA PHE A 105 11.16 7.66 -36.69
C PHE A 105 10.07 8.62 -37.25
N GLN A 106 8.79 8.27 -37.09
CA GLN A 106 7.66 9.08 -37.57
C GLN A 106 7.40 10.32 -36.70
N GLY A 107 6.83 11.37 -37.31
CA GLY A 107 6.28 12.53 -36.58
C GLY A 107 7.29 13.60 -36.14
N LYS A 108 8.45 13.73 -36.79
CA LYS A 108 9.49 14.72 -36.42
C LYS A 108 9.08 16.16 -36.72
N ASP A 109 9.48 17.09 -35.85
CA ASP A 109 9.39 18.53 -36.08
C ASP A 109 10.52 19.06 -36.99
N SER A 110 10.56 20.37 -37.21
CA SER A 110 11.56 21.04 -38.05
C SER A 110 13.00 20.95 -37.52
N GLN A 111 13.20 20.53 -36.27
CA GLN A 111 14.51 20.28 -35.65
C GLN A 111 14.85 18.79 -35.61
N GLY A 112 14.00 17.95 -36.20
CA GLY A 112 14.15 16.50 -36.17
C GLY A 112 13.92 15.90 -34.79
N ILE A 113 13.10 16.55 -33.95
CA ILE A 113 12.69 16.09 -32.62
C ILE A 113 11.30 15.45 -32.75
N THR A 114 11.17 14.26 -32.18
CA THR A 114 9.96 13.44 -32.21
C THR A 114 9.09 13.70 -30.96
N PRO A 115 7.82 14.13 -31.11
CA PRO A 115 6.89 14.24 -29.98
C PRO A 115 6.66 12.90 -29.28
N PHE A 116 6.78 11.77 -29.99
CA PHE A 116 6.63 10.43 -29.39
C PHE A 116 7.61 10.22 -28.22
N VAL A 117 8.85 10.70 -28.36
CA VAL A 117 9.86 10.63 -27.30
C VAL A 117 9.85 11.88 -26.41
N TRP A 118 9.76 13.08 -26.98
CA TRP A 118 10.08 14.31 -26.26
C TRP A 118 8.88 15.18 -25.85
N ALA A 119 7.64 14.82 -26.21
CA ALA A 119 6.46 15.57 -25.77
C ALA A 119 6.41 15.71 -24.25
N GLY A 120 6.02 16.90 -23.76
CA GLY A 120 5.98 17.20 -22.34
C GLY A 120 7.33 17.51 -21.70
N THR A 121 8.40 17.61 -22.51
CA THR A 121 9.71 18.13 -22.08
C THR A 121 9.93 19.56 -22.57
N ASN A 122 11.01 20.20 -22.14
CA ASN A 122 11.46 21.50 -22.64
C ASN A 122 11.93 21.51 -24.10
N HIS A 123 12.02 20.34 -24.76
CA HIS A 123 12.48 20.23 -26.15
C HIS A 123 11.35 20.35 -27.17
N THR A 124 10.09 20.22 -26.74
CA THR A 124 8.91 20.42 -27.60
C THR A 124 8.22 21.73 -27.26
N LYS A 125 7.87 22.52 -28.27
CA LYS A 125 7.20 23.83 -28.09
C LYS A 125 5.71 23.70 -27.78
N THR A 126 5.09 22.56 -28.09
CA THR A 126 3.70 22.27 -27.80
C THR A 126 3.54 21.82 -26.36
N ILE A 127 2.59 22.43 -25.66
CA ILE A 127 2.06 21.90 -24.39
C ILE A 127 1.13 20.75 -24.81
N ASP A 128 1.67 19.54 -24.82
CA ASP A 128 0.90 18.33 -25.11
C ASP A 128 0.21 17.86 -23.83
N SER A 129 -0.97 17.26 -23.97
CA SER A 129 -1.67 16.57 -22.87
C SER A 129 -1.21 15.12 -22.70
N ALA A 130 -0.31 14.63 -23.56
CA ALA A 130 0.25 13.30 -23.51
C ALA A 130 1.77 13.34 -23.32
N ALA A 131 2.27 12.62 -22.32
CA ALA A 131 3.71 12.54 -22.06
C ALA A 131 4.45 11.69 -23.13
N GLY A 132 5.61 12.18 -23.59
CA GLY A 132 6.56 11.43 -24.40
C GLY A 132 7.42 10.45 -23.58
N CYS A 133 8.07 9.48 -24.24
CA CYS A 133 8.89 8.47 -23.56
C CYS A 133 9.96 9.06 -22.62
N ALA A 134 10.64 10.14 -23.04
CA ALA A 134 11.67 10.81 -22.26
C ALA A 134 11.09 11.52 -21.03
N ALA A 135 9.92 12.15 -21.15
CA ALA A 135 9.25 12.78 -20.01
C ALA A 135 8.89 11.75 -18.94
N ILE A 136 8.36 10.59 -19.36
CA ILE A 136 8.04 9.47 -18.47
C ILE A 136 9.30 8.94 -17.81
N LEU A 137 10.36 8.65 -18.58
CA LEU A 137 11.63 8.15 -18.03
C LEU A 137 12.26 9.13 -17.04
N TYR A 138 12.28 10.42 -17.37
CA TYR A 138 12.85 11.46 -16.53
C TYR A 138 12.10 11.56 -15.19
N PHE A 139 10.77 11.56 -15.25
CA PHE A 139 9.95 11.56 -14.04
C PHE A 139 10.18 10.31 -13.19
N LEU A 140 10.21 9.12 -13.80
CA LEU A 140 10.49 7.88 -13.08
C LEU A 140 11.84 7.93 -12.36
N GLN A 141 12.89 8.44 -13.01
CA GLN A 141 14.21 8.61 -12.38
C GLN A 141 14.18 9.62 -11.22
N ALA A 142 13.43 10.72 -11.38
CA ALA A 142 13.27 11.73 -10.34
C ALA A 142 12.59 11.17 -9.08
N ILE A 143 11.65 10.23 -9.24
CA ILE A 143 10.98 9.54 -8.11
C ILE A 143 11.73 8.28 -7.63
N GLY A 144 12.95 8.05 -8.12
CA GLY A 144 13.84 7.01 -7.60
C GLY A 144 13.93 5.73 -8.41
N LEU A 145 13.41 5.67 -9.64
CA LEU A 145 13.77 4.61 -10.58
C LEU A 145 15.28 4.70 -10.86
N LYS A 146 16.02 3.70 -10.38
CA LYS A 146 17.43 3.53 -10.71
C LYS A 146 17.53 2.47 -11.80
N ASP A 147 18.41 2.70 -12.77
CA ASP A 147 18.88 1.59 -13.61
C ASP A 147 19.39 0.49 -12.68
N ASP A 148 18.85 -0.72 -12.83
CA ASP A 148 18.97 -1.83 -11.88
C ASP A 148 20.31 -1.80 -11.15
N GLN A 149 20.29 -1.55 -9.83
CA GLN A 149 21.49 -1.66 -8.97
C GLN A 149 21.84 -3.14 -8.85
N THR A 150 22.38 -3.67 -9.93
CA THR A 150 22.83 -5.04 -10.05
C THR A 150 24.23 -5.08 -9.49
N GLU A 151 24.37 -5.72 -8.33
CA GLU A 151 25.67 -6.06 -7.82
C GLU A 151 26.14 -7.33 -8.52
N GLN A 152 27.27 -7.22 -9.22
CA GLN A 152 27.93 -8.34 -9.89
C GLN A 152 29.08 -8.81 -9.01
N GLY A 153 29.23 -10.12 -8.85
CA GLY A 153 30.22 -10.70 -7.95
C GLY A 153 29.91 -12.17 -7.71
N GLN A 154 30.68 -12.84 -6.85
CA GLN A 154 30.38 -14.21 -6.45
C GLN A 154 29.78 -14.18 -5.05
N PHE A 155 28.50 -14.51 -4.94
CA PHE A 155 27.78 -14.51 -3.66
C PHE A 155 27.21 -15.89 -3.36
N ASN A 156 27.10 -16.21 -2.07
CA ASN A 156 26.51 -17.45 -1.59
C ASN A 156 25.07 -17.20 -1.14
N LEU A 157 24.11 -17.75 -1.87
CA LEU A 157 22.70 -17.71 -1.52
C LEU A 157 22.32 -18.96 -0.71
N LYS A 158 21.74 -18.75 0.47
CA LYS A 158 21.12 -19.80 1.28
C LYS A 158 19.61 -19.61 1.32
N VAL A 159 18.87 -20.64 0.94
CA VAL A 159 17.43 -20.70 1.14
C VAL A 159 17.14 -21.03 2.60
N THR A 160 16.41 -20.15 3.29
CA THR A 160 16.10 -20.27 4.73
C THR A 160 14.71 -20.81 5.01
N SER A 161 13.80 -20.73 4.04
CA SER A 161 12.46 -21.31 4.05
C SER A 161 12.13 -21.84 2.66
N ASP A 162 11.32 -22.89 2.56
CA ASP A 162 10.81 -23.38 1.28
C ASP A 162 10.22 -22.23 0.47
N THR A 163 10.67 -22.09 -0.77
CA THR A 163 10.29 -20.93 -1.58
C THR A 163 10.22 -21.27 -3.05
N ALA A 164 9.38 -20.55 -3.77
CA ALA A 164 9.36 -20.58 -5.23
C ALA A 164 10.42 -19.63 -5.77
N PHE A 165 11.26 -20.14 -6.65
CA PHE A 165 12.03 -19.34 -7.60
C PHE A 165 11.11 -19.09 -8.79
N LYS A 166 10.95 -17.83 -9.20
CA LYS A 166 9.97 -17.40 -10.20
C LYS A 166 10.63 -16.68 -11.37
N SER A 167 10.08 -16.82 -12.58
CA SER A 167 10.60 -16.11 -13.77
C SER A 167 10.45 -14.58 -13.67
N CYS A 168 9.46 -14.09 -12.91
CA CYS A 168 9.26 -12.67 -12.61
C CYS A 168 8.65 -12.45 -11.22
N SER A 169 8.39 -11.19 -10.85
CA SER A 169 7.79 -10.81 -9.56
C SER A 169 6.33 -11.25 -9.37
N LEU A 170 5.63 -11.69 -10.43
CA LEU A 170 4.22 -12.07 -10.37
C LEU A 170 3.94 -13.17 -9.32
N PRO A 171 2.73 -13.22 -8.74
CA PRO A 171 2.33 -14.30 -7.84
C PRO A 171 2.44 -15.68 -8.49
N SER A 172 2.84 -16.71 -7.73
CA SER A 172 3.07 -18.06 -8.26
C SER A 172 1.84 -18.74 -8.92
N ASN A 173 0.63 -18.26 -8.63
CA ASN A 173 -0.61 -18.72 -9.27
C ASN A 173 -0.88 -18.06 -10.63
N LYS A 174 -0.11 -17.04 -11.01
CA LYS A 174 -0.10 -16.39 -12.32
C LYS A 174 1.03 -16.89 -13.22
N LEU A 175 1.80 -17.87 -12.75
CA LEU A 175 2.95 -18.45 -13.44
C LEU A 175 2.69 -19.92 -13.75
N ASP A 176 3.07 -20.32 -14.96
CA ASP A 176 3.03 -21.71 -15.39
C ASP A 176 4.02 -22.58 -14.59
N ALA A 177 3.87 -23.90 -14.68
CA ALA A 177 4.76 -24.83 -14.00
C ALA A 177 6.22 -24.70 -14.49
N SER A 178 6.41 -24.40 -15.78
CA SER A 178 7.73 -24.12 -16.34
C SER A 178 8.32 -22.85 -15.72
N GLU A 179 7.53 -21.83 -15.41
CA GLU A 179 7.96 -20.51 -14.92
C GLU A 179 8.34 -20.46 -13.43
N LYS A 180 8.29 -21.61 -12.74
CA LYS A 180 8.60 -21.69 -11.31
C LYS A 180 9.31 -22.99 -10.91
N ALA A 181 10.23 -22.87 -9.97
CA ALA A 181 10.91 -24.00 -9.35
C ALA A 181 10.76 -23.90 -7.82
N THR A 182 10.26 -24.96 -7.17
CA THR A 182 10.26 -25.01 -5.71
C THR A 182 11.66 -25.39 -5.23
N VAL A 183 12.24 -24.56 -4.37
CA VAL A 183 13.54 -24.80 -3.74
C VAL A 183 13.35 -24.92 -2.24
N GLN A 184 13.84 -26.02 -1.68
CA GLN A 184 13.67 -26.37 -0.27
C GLN A 184 14.60 -25.57 0.64
N ALA A 185 14.17 -25.33 1.88
CA ALA A 185 14.98 -24.74 2.92
C ALA A 185 16.30 -25.51 3.11
N GLY A 186 17.38 -24.78 3.42
CA GLY A 186 18.73 -25.32 3.59
C GLY A 186 19.54 -25.43 2.30
N ARG A 187 18.92 -25.31 1.12
CA ARG A 187 19.65 -25.31 -0.16
C ARG A 187 20.63 -24.14 -0.22
N GLN A 188 21.86 -24.41 -0.62
CA GLN A 188 22.88 -23.40 -0.93
C GLN A 188 23.13 -23.35 -2.43
N LEU A 189 23.26 -22.14 -2.97
CA LEU A 189 23.46 -21.85 -4.38
C LEU A 189 24.48 -20.73 -4.52
N GLU A 190 25.28 -20.79 -5.58
CA GLU A 190 26.16 -19.66 -5.96
C GLU A 190 25.43 -18.76 -6.96
N ILE A 191 25.47 -17.45 -6.72
CA ILE A 191 24.92 -16.43 -7.63
C ILE A 191 26.03 -15.48 -8.11
N THR A 192 25.89 -15.01 -9.35
CA THR A 192 26.80 -14.07 -10.01
C THR A 192 26.28 -12.64 -10.03
N GLU A 193 24.97 -12.48 -9.84
CA GLU A 193 24.31 -11.18 -9.79
C GLU A 193 23.19 -11.18 -8.76
N VAL A 194 22.99 -10.05 -8.10
CA VAL A 194 21.82 -9.76 -7.26
C VAL A 194 21.37 -8.32 -7.48
N ALA A 195 20.06 -8.13 -7.57
CA ALA A 195 19.42 -6.82 -7.58
C ALA A 195 18.15 -6.87 -6.75
N ILE A 196 17.84 -5.79 -6.03
CA ILE A 196 16.49 -5.60 -5.46
C ILE A 196 15.54 -5.46 -6.64
N ALA A 197 14.66 -6.45 -6.82
CA ALA A 197 13.66 -6.37 -7.87
C ALA A 197 12.61 -5.37 -7.41
N ASP A 198 11.76 -5.76 -6.47
CA ASP A 198 10.64 -4.94 -6.02
C ASP A 198 10.61 -4.89 -4.50
N ALA A 199 9.48 -4.36 -4.00
CA ALA A 199 9.19 -4.24 -2.59
C ALA A 199 9.25 -5.54 -1.79
N HIS A 200 9.42 -6.75 -2.37
CA HIS A 200 9.44 -8.05 -1.68
C HIS A 200 10.49 -9.04 -2.25
N HIS A 201 10.90 -8.84 -3.50
CA HIS A 201 11.68 -9.80 -4.26
C HIS A 201 13.06 -9.25 -4.59
N VAL A 202 14.00 -10.17 -4.71
CA VAL A 202 15.30 -9.95 -5.31
C VAL A 202 15.38 -10.73 -6.61
N ARG A 203 15.92 -10.10 -7.64
CA ARG A 203 16.33 -10.74 -8.89
C ARG A 203 17.76 -11.23 -8.70
N ILE A 204 18.00 -12.49 -9.00
CA ILE A 204 19.33 -13.10 -8.92
C ILE A 204 19.71 -13.71 -10.27
N MET A 205 21.02 -13.91 -10.48
CA MET A 205 21.55 -14.78 -11.51
C MET A 205 22.35 -15.90 -10.86
N LEU A 206 21.94 -17.14 -11.04
CA LEU A 206 22.66 -18.32 -10.55
C LEU A 206 23.88 -18.64 -11.42
N LYS A 207 24.96 -19.08 -10.79
CA LYS A 207 26.13 -19.63 -11.49
C LYS A 207 25.80 -20.94 -12.21
N ALA A 208 25.07 -21.84 -11.54
CA ALA A 208 24.55 -23.08 -12.12
C ALA A 208 23.02 -23.03 -12.18
N PRO A 209 22.38 -23.46 -13.28
CA PRO A 209 20.94 -23.34 -13.42
C PRO A 209 20.19 -24.21 -12.40
N VAL A 210 19.03 -23.72 -11.99
CA VAL A 210 17.97 -24.54 -11.38
C VAL A 210 16.94 -24.78 -12.47
N GLN A 211 16.61 -26.05 -12.72
CA GLN A 211 15.90 -26.47 -13.94
C GLN A 211 16.64 -25.98 -15.20
N ASP A 212 15.95 -25.26 -16.08
CA ASP A 212 16.43 -24.71 -17.35
C ASP A 212 16.95 -23.25 -17.22
N ARG A 213 17.01 -22.67 -16.01
CA ARG A 213 17.26 -21.22 -15.85
C ARG A 213 18.26 -20.84 -14.77
N ARG A 214 18.95 -19.74 -15.04
CA ARG A 214 19.87 -19.08 -14.12
C ARG A 214 19.26 -17.85 -13.45
N THR A 215 18.46 -17.08 -14.18
CA THR A 215 17.84 -15.86 -13.64
C THR A 215 16.52 -16.18 -12.94
N TRP A 216 16.38 -15.72 -11.70
CA TRP A 216 15.19 -15.98 -10.88
C TRP A 216 14.84 -14.78 -10.00
N PHE A 217 13.54 -14.63 -9.73
CA PHE A 217 12.99 -13.73 -8.72
C PHE A 217 12.60 -14.55 -7.50
N ILE A 218 13.10 -14.14 -6.34
CA ILE A 218 12.92 -14.86 -5.08
C ILE A 218 12.42 -13.89 -4.03
N TYR A 219 11.47 -14.33 -3.20
CA TYR A 219 11.04 -13.55 -2.05
C TYR A 219 12.23 -13.35 -1.08
N GLY A 220 12.65 -12.11 -0.88
CA GLY A 220 13.86 -11.77 -0.13
C GLY A 220 13.84 -12.29 1.31
N GLY A 221 12.65 -12.35 1.92
CA GLY A 221 12.46 -12.87 3.28
C GLY A 221 12.69 -14.38 3.43
N HIS A 222 12.86 -15.13 2.35
CA HIS A 222 13.13 -16.57 2.38
C HIS A 222 14.61 -16.91 2.13
N ILE A 223 15.48 -15.92 1.92
CA ILE A 223 16.88 -16.17 1.60
C ILE A 223 17.85 -15.34 2.44
N GLN A 224 19.09 -15.80 2.47
CA GLN A 224 20.26 -15.05 2.93
C GLN A 224 21.28 -15.02 1.81
N ILE A 225 21.99 -13.89 1.66
CA ILE A 225 23.10 -13.74 0.73
C ILE A 225 24.34 -13.41 1.56
N ASP A 226 25.38 -14.23 1.44
CA ASP A 226 26.62 -14.18 2.25
C ASP A 226 26.38 -14.09 3.76
N GLY A 227 25.36 -14.80 4.23
CA GLY A 227 24.97 -14.85 5.64
C GLY A 227 24.13 -13.66 6.12
N CYS A 228 24.04 -12.59 5.32
CA CYS A 228 23.17 -11.46 5.60
C CYS A 228 21.73 -11.79 5.19
N LYS A 229 20.77 -11.54 6.09
CA LYS A 229 19.37 -11.46 5.68
C LYS A 229 19.23 -10.23 4.80
N ILE A 230 18.61 -10.37 3.63
CA ILE A 230 18.19 -9.23 2.85
C ILE A 230 17.08 -8.57 3.68
N ALA A 231 17.37 -7.40 4.26
CA ALA A 231 16.43 -6.66 5.08
C ALA A 231 15.14 -6.50 4.27
N GLY A 232 14.08 -7.11 4.81
CA GLY A 232 12.84 -7.35 4.11
C GLY A 232 12.35 -6.09 3.45
N VAL A 233 12.34 -6.15 2.14
CA VAL A 233 11.58 -5.24 1.36
C VAL A 233 10.12 -5.37 1.84
N GLY A 234 9.48 -4.26 2.22
CA GLY A 234 8.26 -4.28 3.04
C GLY A 234 7.06 -4.88 2.30
N SER A 235 6.58 -6.06 2.72
CA SER A 235 5.33 -6.71 2.27
C SER A 235 4.16 -5.72 2.15
N LYS A 236 3.49 -5.62 0.99
CA LYS A 236 2.16 -4.98 0.93
C LYS A 236 1.31 -5.66 2.01
N PRO A 237 0.68 -4.90 2.92
CA PRO A 237 -0.17 -5.48 3.96
C PRO A 237 -1.21 -6.43 3.37
N LYS A 238 -1.17 -7.72 3.73
CA LYS A 238 -2.06 -8.74 3.17
C LYS A 238 -3.28 -8.95 4.06
N THR A 239 -3.03 -9.05 5.36
CA THR A 239 -4.08 -9.23 6.38
C THR A 239 -4.73 -7.89 6.76
N LEU A 240 -5.93 -7.94 7.34
CA LEU A 240 -6.63 -6.74 7.80
C LEU A 240 -5.82 -6.03 8.90
N GLU A 241 -5.22 -6.76 9.83
CA GLU A 241 -4.38 -6.19 10.89
C GLU A 241 -3.11 -5.52 10.34
N GLU A 242 -2.47 -6.08 9.32
CA GLU A 242 -1.35 -5.41 8.65
C GLU A 242 -1.82 -4.11 7.95
N LYS A 243 -3.00 -4.13 7.31
CA LYS A 243 -3.56 -2.95 6.62
C LYS A 243 -3.89 -1.84 7.62
N ILE A 244 -4.48 -2.19 8.76
CA ILE A 244 -4.78 -1.25 9.85
C ILE A 244 -3.49 -0.62 10.38
N VAL A 245 -2.44 -1.42 10.62
CA VAL A 245 -1.15 -0.91 11.10
C VAL A 245 -0.53 0.03 10.08
N ALA A 246 -0.47 -0.36 8.81
CA ALA A 246 0.10 0.48 7.75
C ALA A 246 -0.69 1.78 7.56
N TYR A 247 -2.03 1.74 7.68
CA TYR A 247 -2.87 2.92 7.66
C TYR A 247 -2.59 3.85 8.84
N CYS A 248 -2.46 3.30 10.05
CA CYS A 248 -2.12 4.08 11.23
C CYS A 248 -0.75 4.75 11.07
N GLU A 249 0.26 4.02 10.62
CA GLU A 249 1.60 4.56 10.35
C GLU A 249 1.56 5.67 9.29
N LYS A 250 0.82 5.46 8.19
CA LYS A 250 0.65 6.46 7.12
C LYS A 250 -0.06 7.72 7.59
N LYS A 251 -1.02 7.61 8.51
CA LYS A 251 -1.71 8.76 9.13
C LYS A 251 -0.90 9.40 10.27
N GLY A 252 0.27 8.86 10.62
CA GLY A 252 1.07 9.33 11.74
C GLY A 252 0.51 8.97 13.12
N TYR A 253 -0.43 8.01 13.20
CA TYR A 253 -0.93 7.48 14.45
C TYR A 253 0.09 6.55 15.10
N LYS A 254 0.24 6.66 16.42
CA LYS A 254 1.15 5.80 17.16
C LYS A 254 0.61 4.37 17.21
N ILE A 255 1.46 3.41 16.84
CA ILE A 255 1.22 1.97 17.04
C ILE A 255 2.35 1.44 17.92
N ASP A 256 1.98 0.92 19.08
CA ASP A 256 2.90 0.29 20.01
C ASP A 256 3.21 -1.15 19.54
N LYS A 257 4.50 -1.48 19.42
CA LYS A 257 4.97 -2.76 18.85
C LYS A 257 5.64 -3.66 19.89
N GLU A 258 5.80 -3.16 21.11
CA GLU A 258 6.40 -3.89 22.22
C GLU A 258 5.52 -5.10 22.60
N PRO A 259 6.14 -6.26 22.94
CA PRO A 259 5.40 -7.46 23.30
C PRO A 259 4.36 -7.20 24.40
N GLY A 260 3.13 -7.62 24.15
CA GLY A 260 2.02 -7.47 25.08
C GLY A 260 1.37 -6.08 25.12
N TYR A 261 1.91 -5.04 24.47
CA TYR A 261 1.24 -3.74 24.39
C TYR A 261 0.01 -3.83 23.49
N LYS A 262 -1.09 -3.26 23.95
CA LYS A 262 -2.40 -3.32 23.30
C LYS A 262 -2.66 -2.04 22.51
N ASN A 263 -3.05 -2.20 21.25
CA ASN A 263 -3.52 -1.12 20.39
C ASN A 263 -5.04 -1.27 20.21
N ILE A 264 -5.82 -0.29 20.65
CA ILE A 264 -7.29 -0.30 20.54
C ILE A 264 -7.67 0.51 19.30
N ILE A 265 -8.36 -0.11 18.35
CA ILE A 265 -8.80 0.52 17.10
C ILE A 265 -10.30 0.32 16.92
N TYR A 266 -11.00 1.39 16.55
CA TYR A 266 -12.36 1.33 16.06
C TYR A 266 -12.38 1.65 14.57
N ILE A 267 -13.14 0.86 13.79
CA ILE A 267 -13.29 1.04 12.35
C ILE A 267 -14.77 1.22 12.05
N GLU A 268 -15.13 2.39 11.52
CA GLU A 268 -16.50 2.67 11.11
C GLU A 268 -16.83 2.01 9.77
N GLY A 269 -18.04 1.43 9.66
CA GLY A 269 -18.61 0.94 8.40
C GLY A 269 -17.92 -0.30 7.83
N MET A 270 -17.36 -1.18 8.67
CA MET A 270 -16.62 -2.37 8.24
C MET A 270 -17.13 -3.66 8.90
N ASN A 271 -17.21 -4.73 8.13
CA ASN A 271 -17.53 -6.08 8.59
C ASN A 271 -16.27 -6.81 9.07
N PRO A 272 -16.39 -7.85 9.94
CA PRO A 272 -15.23 -8.58 10.45
C PRO A 272 -14.34 -9.25 9.39
N ASP A 273 -14.87 -9.51 8.19
CA ASP A 273 -14.12 -10.03 7.04
C ASP A 273 -13.33 -8.94 6.27
N GLY A 274 -13.39 -7.69 6.72
CA GLY A 274 -12.72 -6.53 6.12
C GLY A 274 -13.50 -5.88 4.98
N THR A 275 -14.70 -6.34 4.65
CA THR A 275 -15.56 -5.70 3.64
C THR A 275 -16.30 -4.49 4.22
N LEU A 276 -16.62 -3.51 3.36
CA LEU A 276 -17.45 -2.37 3.78
C LEU A 276 -18.91 -2.77 3.92
N ASN A 277 -19.60 -2.11 4.84
CA ASN A 277 -21.06 -2.08 4.87
C ASN A 277 -21.57 -0.66 4.61
N ASN A 278 -22.89 -0.50 4.61
CA ASN A 278 -23.55 0.76 4.26
C ASN A 278 -23.50 1.82 5.37
N ASN A 279 -22.87 1.53 6.52
CA ASN A 279 -22.85 2.40 7.70
C ASN A 279 -24.23 2.95 8.10
N ALA A 280 -25.27 2.10 8.05
CA ALA A 280 -26.63 2.48 8.43
C ALA A 280 -26.74 2.94 9.90
N LEU A 281 -27.45 4.04 10.13
CA LEU A 281 -27.77 4.55 11.47
C LEU A 281 -28.43 3.46 12.33
N ASN A 282 -28.03 3.40 13.61
CA ASN A 282 -28.61 2.54 14.65
C ASN A 282 -28.36 1.05 14.47
N VAL A 283 -27.33 0.68 13.71
CA VAL A 283 -26.89 -0.71 13.52
C VAL A 283 -25.53 -0.92 14.17
N TRP A 284 -25.26 -2.12 14.67
CA TRP A 284 -23.94 -2.53 15.14
C TRP A 284 -23.10 -3.02 13.96
N ASN A 285 -22.59 -2.06 13.18
CA ASN A 285 -21.94 -2.25 11.88
C ASN A 285 -20.50 -1.70 11.85
N ASP A 286 -19.94 -1.38 13.01
CA ASP A 286 -18.55 -1.00 13.17
C ASP A 286 -17.78 -2.13 13.86
N LEU A 287 -16.46 -2.01 13.88
CA LEU A 287 -15.58 -2.94 14.58
C LEU A 287 -14.89 -2.26 15.75
N ARG A 288 -14.83 -2.96 16.89
CA ARG A 288 -13.86 -2.74 17.96
C ARG A 288 -12.79 -3.81 17.86
N ILE A 289 -11.55 -3.40 17.71
CA ILE A 289 -10.40 -4.28 17.45
C ILE A 289 -9.32 -4.03 18.50
N VAL A 290 -8.65 -5.11 18.92
CA VAL A 290 -7.38 -5.01 19.66
C VAL A 290 -6.28 -5.73 18.89
N ILE A 291 -5.20 -4.99 18.60
CA ILE A 291 -3.99 -5.52 17.96
C ILE A 291 -2.84 -5.57 18.97
N GLU A 292 -2.12 -6.68 18.97
CA GLU A 292 -0.86 -6.88 19.68
C GLU A 292 0.21 -7.37 18.69
N PHE A 293 1.47 -6.99 18.88
CA PHE A 293 2.57 -7.52 18.09
C PHE A 293 3.13 -8.80 18.74
N LYS A 294 3.16 -9.89 17.96
CA LYS A 294 3.78 -11.17 18.32
C LYS A 294 4.82 -11.52 17.28
N ASP A 295 6.04 -11.79 17.73
CA ASP A 295 7.19 -12.10 16.85
C ASP A 295 7.41 -11.05 15.75
N GLY A 296 7.22 -9.77 16.11
CA GLY A 296 7.37 -8.63 15.21
C GLY A 296 6.23 -8.45 14.19
N LYS A 297 5.17 -9.26 14.24
CA LYS A 297 4.01 -9.17 13.35
C LYS A 297 2.75 -8.75 14.11
N PRO A 298 1.88 -7.90 13.52
CA PRO A 298 0.60 -7.60 14.15
C PRO A 298 -0.26 -8.85 14.17
N LYS A 299 -0.97 -9.05 15.28
CA LYS A 299 -2.05 -10.04 15.41
C LYS A 299 -3.29 -9.38 15.98
N MET A 300 -4.40 -9.62 15.31
CA MET A 300 -5.72 -9.29 15.84
C MET A 300 -6.06 -10.28 16.96
N ILE A 301 -6.03 -9.82 18.20
CA ILE A 301 -6.32 -10.65 19.39
C ILE A 301 -7.74 -10.45 19.92
N GLY A 302 -8.51 -9.57 19.29
CA GLY A 302 -9.92 -9.36 19.56
C GLY A 302 -10.57 -8.53 18.45
N CYS A 303 -11.79 -8.90 18.07
CA CYS A 303 -12.62 -8.22 17.08
C CYS A 303 -14.09 -8.42 17.45
N TRP A 304 -14.82 -7.33 17.70
CA TRP A 304 -16.21 -7.39 18.12
C TRP A 304 -17.07 -6.39 17.34
N GLU A 305 -18.33 -6.74 17.12
CA GLU A 305 -19.36 -5.81 16.63
C GLU A 305 -19.48 -4.63 17.58
N ALA A 306 -19.45 -3.42 17.01
CA ALA A 306 -19.45 -2.18 17.75
C ALA A 306 -20.28 -1.10 17.03
N THR A 307 -20.33 0.07 17.65
CA THR A 307 -20.75 1.32 17.02
C THR A 307 -19.85 2.46 17.49
N THR A 308 -19.49 3.34 16.56
CA THR A 308 -18.79 4.60 16.77
C THR A 308 -19.74 5.79 16.66
N ASN A 309 -20.97 5.55 16.20
CA ASN A 309 -22.05 6.52 16.03
C ASN A 309 -23.04 6.50 17.22
N PRO A 310 -23.81 7.58 17.42
CA PRO A 310 -24.91 7.59 18.34
C PRO A 310 -26.02 6.61 17.89
N GLY A 311 -26.69 6.01 18.87
CA GLY A 311 -27.92 5.27 18.62
C GLY A 311 -29.07 6.20 18.20
N LYS A 312 -30.08 5.65 17.53
CA LYS A 312 -31.25 6.38 17.01
C LYS A 312 -31.86 7.32 18.03
N TYR A 313 -31.95 6.88 19.29
CA TYR A 313 -32.53 7.70 20.35
C TYR A 313 -31.76 9.01 20.53
N TYR A 314 -30.42 8.95 20.62
CA TYR A 314 -29.59 10.12 20.88
C TYR A 314 -29.32 10.96 19.64
N THR A 315 -29.37 10.38 18.44
CA THR A 315 -29.39 11.15 17.18
C THR A 315 -30.59 12.09 17.14
N PHE A 316 -31.79 11.59 17.47
CA PHE A 316 -33.02 12.39 17.42
C PHE A 316 -33.35 13.14 18.71
N LYS A 317 -32.74 12.77 19.84
CA LYS A 317 -32.87 13.43 21.15
C LYS A 317 -31.47 13.63 21.76
N PRO A 318 -30.66 14.54 21.17
CA PRO A 318 -29.30 14.73 21.61
C PRO A 318 -29.25 15.32 23.02
N MET A 319 -28.23 14.92 23.78
CA MET A 319 -28.01 15.46 25.13
C MET A 319 -27.46 16.89 25.11
N ASN A 320 -26.92 17.32 23.97
CA ASN A 320 -26.42 18.67 23.75
C ASN A 320 -27.29 19.38 22.70
N PRO A 321 -27.71 20.63 22.91
CA PRO A 321 -28.54 21.36 21.94
C PRO A 321 -27.86 21.56 20.57
N LYS A 322 -26.53 21.46 20.50
CA LYS A 322 -25.78 21.53 19.23
C LYS A 322 -25.84 20.25 18.41
N GLY A 323 -26.36 19.15 18.94
CA GLY A 323 -26.42 17.86 18.23
C GLY A 323 -25.79 16.69 18.98
N ALA A 324 -25.97 15.49 18.45
CA ALA A 324 -25.38 14.28 19.00
C ALA A 324 -23.85 14.32 18.84
N ALA A 325 -23.11 13.72 19.79
CA ALA A 325 -21.66 13.66 19.69
C ALA A 325 -21.24 12.46 18.82
N ILE A 326 -20.34 12.70 17.87
CA ILE A 326 -19.66 11.64 17.10
C ILE A 326 -18.16 11.93 17.16
N ILE A 327 -17.34 11.06 17.75
CA ILE A 327 -15.88 11.31 17.84
C ILE A 327 -15.31 11.45 16.43
N ALA A 328 -14.56 12.52 16.18
CA ALA A 328 -13.88 12.73 14.91
C ALA A 328 -12.87 11.60 14.64
N PHE A 329 -12.61 11.30 13.37
CA PHE A 329 -11.56 10.33 13.04
C PHE A 329 -10.19 10.84 13.52
N GLY A 330 -9.42 9.97 14.15
CA GLY A 330 -8.18 10.37 14.81
C GLY A 330 -7.72 9.39 15.88
N GLN A 331 -6.66 9.76 16.59
CA GLN A 331 -6.12 9.00 17.70
C GLN A 331 -6.15 9.83 18.98
N TYR A 332 -6.75 9.29 20.04
CA TYR A 332 -6.97 10.01 21.30
C TYR A 332 -6.45 9.20 22.49
N LYS A 333 -5.71 9.86 23.38
CA LYS A 333 -5.30 9.29 24.67
C LYS A 333 -6.21 9.83 25.76
N ALA A 334 -7.31 9.13 26.02
CA ALA A 334 -8.42 9.69 26.80
C ALA A 334 -9.04 8.77 27.86
N TRP A 335 -8.78 7.46 27.83
CA TRP A 335 -9.57 6.51 28.62
C TRP A 335 -8.77 5.76 29.69
N GLN A 336 -9.35 5.55 30.86
CA GLN A 336 -8.79 4.76 31.96
C GLN A 336 -9.80 3.68 32.37
N VAL A 337 -9.34 2.59 32.98
CA VAL A 337 -10.26 1.56 33.50
C VAL A 337 -11.10 2.15 34.63
N GLY A 338 -12.42 2.00 34.55
CA GLY A 338 -13.37 2.49 35.54
C GLY A 338 -14.75 1.86 35.36
N ILE A 339 -15.77 2.47 35.95
CA ILE A 339 -17.15 1.98 35.90
C ILE A 339 -18.03 2.91 35.07
N HIS A 340 -18.65 2.37 34.01
CA HIS A 340 -19.76 3.02 33.34
C HIS A 340 -21.04 2.80 34.16
N THR A 341 -21.57 3.87 34.75
CA THR A 341 -22.72 3.80 35.67
C THR A 341 -24.08 3.70 34.97
N PRO A 342 -24.34 4.39 33.83
CA PRO A 342 -25.62 4.24 33.14
C PRO A 342 -25.90 2.79 32.73
N GLY A 343 -27.16 2.35 32.81
CA GLY A 343 -27.55 1.02 32.33
C GLY A 343 -27.07 -0.15 33.20
N GLY A 344 -26.79 0.08 34.49
CA GLY A 344 -26.59 -0.99 35.46
C GLY A 344 -25.16 -1.25 35.92
N GLY A 345 -24.25 -0.27 35.81
CA GLY A 345 -22.93 -0.29 36.45
C GLY A 345 -22.01 -1.42 35.98
N HIS A 346 -21.02 -1.11 35.13
CA HIS A 346 -20.06 -2.11 34.67
C HIS A 346 -18.68 -1.58 34.35
N GLU A 347 -17.69 -2.46 34.44
CA GLU A 347 -16.32 -2.14 34.05
C GLU A 347 -16.27 -1.71 32.59
N ALA A 348 -15.53 -0.62 32.32
CA ALA A 348 -15.41 0.01 31.03
C ALA A 348 -14.08 0.79 30.95
N LEU A 349 -13.74 1.28 29.76
CA LEU A 349 -12.75 2.36 29.62
C LEU A 349 -13.48 3.70 29.66
N VAL A 350 -13.31 4.46 30.74
CA VAL A 350 -14.04 5.71 30.99
C VAL A 350 -13.20 6.94 30.62
N GLN A 351 -13.82 7.96 30.03
CA GLN A 351 -13.13 9.17 29.56
C GLN A 351 -12.74 10.07 30.74
N THR A 352 -11.62 9.75 31.37
CA THR A 352 -11.08 10.45 32.55
C THR A 352 -9.65 10.91 32.36
N GLY A 353 -8.97 10.44 31.31
CA GLY A 353 -7.55 10.69 31.09
C GLY A 353 -7.22 11.75 30.04
N GLY A 354 -8.21 12.29 29.31
CA GLY A 354 -7.97 13.29 28.27
C GLY A 354 -9.20 13.66 27.44
N SER A 355 -9.11 14.80 26.75
CA SER A 355 -10.17 15.29 25.86
C SER A 355 -10.23 14.48 24.56
N VAL A 356 -11.42 14.48 23.95
CA VAL A 356 -11.62 14.01 22.57
C VAL A 356 -12.26 15.11 21.75
N THR A 357 -12.11 15.04 20.44
CA THR A 357 -12.77 15.94 19.49
C THR A 357 -13.99 15.24 18.90
N VAL A 358 -15.12 15.94 18.83
CA VAL A 358 -16.38 15.41 18.31
C VAL A 358 -16.97 16.34 17.25
N HIS A 359 -17.64 15.73 16.28
CA HIS A 359 -18.66 16.39 15.48
C HIS A 359 -19.95 16.49 16.30
N ARG A 360 -20.63 17.63 16.19
CA ARG A 360 -21.97 17.84 16.72
C ARG A 360 -22.97 17.72 15.57
N ASP A 361 -23.61 16.57 15.50
CA ASP A 361 -24.60 16.21 14.48
C ASP A 361 -25.92 16.98 14.73
N ALA A 362 -25.96 18.22 14.23
CA ALA A 362 -27.09 19.13 14.41
C ALA A 362 -28.26 18.77 13.47
N ASN A 363 -27.95 18.24 12.29
CA ASN A 363 -28.93 17.89 11.26
C ASN A 363 -29.55 16.49 11.50
N ARG A 364 -29.01 15.72 12.46
CA ARG A 364 -29.49 14.41 12.91
C ARG A 364 -29.34 13.33 11.83
N SER A 365 -28.27 13.43 11.04
CA SER A 365 -27.92 12.45 10.00
C SER A 365 -27.39 11.16 10.60
N GLY A 366 -26.80 11.22 11.80
CA GLY A 366 -26.07 10.13 12.41
C GLY A 366 -24.65 9.96 11.88
N THR A 367 -24.19 10.85 11.01
CA THR A 367 -22.88 10.80 10.34
C THR A 367 -22.03 12.03 10.65
N ARG A 368 -20.73 11.95 10.37
CA ARG A 368 -19.82 13.11 10.43
C ARG A 368 -19.95 13.91 9.15
N ASP A 369 -20.63 15.05 9.21
CA ASP A 369 -20.88 15.89 8.04
C ASP A 369 -19.91 17.08 8.00
N ALA A 370 -19.57 17.55 6.79
CA ALA A 370 -18.58 18.63 6.60
C ALA A 370 -19.01 19.98 7.24
N GLY A 371 -20.31 20.16 7.50
CA GLY A 371 -20.86 21.35 8.15
C GLY A 371 -21.02 21.22 9.67
N ASP A 372 -20.68 20.08 10.26
CA ASP A 372 -20.83 19.88 11.70
C ASP A 372 -19.91 20.81 12.49
N THR A 373 -20.43 21.31 13.61
CA THR A 373 -19.59 22.04 14.57
C THR A 373 -18.63 21.07 15.25
N ILE A 374 -17.34 21.41 15.27
CA ILE A 374 -16.31 20.66 15.97
C ILE A 374 -16.19 21.17 17.40
N ASP A 375 -16.16 20.25 18.36
CA ASP A 375 -16.05 20.54 19.78
C ASP A 375 -15.03 19.60 20.43
N SER A 376 -14.20 20.10 21.35
CA SER A 376 -13.16 19.32 22.01
C SER A 376 -13.23 19.46 23.52
N GLY A 377 -13.26 18.33 24.24
CA GLY A 377 -13.39 18.37 25.68
C GLY A 377 -13.63 17.02 26.35
N MET A 378 -13.98 17.09 27.63
CA MET A 378 -14.40 15.96 28.44
C MET A 378 -15.92 15.82 28.34
N PHE A 379 -16.40 14.75 27.73
CA PHE A 379 -17.82 14.55 27.45
C PHE A 379 -18.42 13.32 28.16
N GLY A 380 -17.60 12.55 28.89
CA GLY A 380 -18.02 11.28 29.48
C GLY A 380 -18.26 10.18 28.43
N ILE A 381 -17.58 10.28 27.29
CA ILE A 381 -17.69 9.35 26.16
C ILE A 381 -16.87 8.08 26.46
N ASN A 382 -17.55 7.06 26.97
CA ASN A 382 -16.91 5.83 27.47
C ASN A 382 -16.83 4.74 26.38
N GLN A 383 -15.99 3.73 26.61
CA GLN A 383 -15.98 2.48 25.84
C GLN A 383 -16.56 1.34 26.66
N HIS A 384 -17.79 0.94 26.36
CA HIS A 384 -18.60 0.06 27.21
C HIS A 384 -19.41 -0.96 26.37
N TRP A 385 -20.33 -1.71 26.99
CA TRP A 385 -21.20 -2.67 26.27
C TRP A 385 -22.56 -2.10 25.85
N GLY A 386 -23.18 -2.74 24.86
CA GLY A 386 -24.53 -2.48 24.37
C GLY A 386 -25.61 -3.38 24.99
N GLY A 387 -25.31 -4.06 26.11
CA GLY A 387 -26.30 -4.83 26.87
C GLY A 387 -26.95 -5.99 26.10
N ASP A 388 -26.29 -6.50 25.07
CA ASP A 388 -26.78 -7.56 24.17
C ASP A 388 -27.96 -7.14 23.29
N ASN A 389 -28.11 -5.84 22.99
CA ASN A 389 -29.15 -5.36 22.09
C ASN A 389 -29.08 -6.04 20.70
N PRO A 390 -30.23 -6.15 19.98
CA PRO A 390 -30.26 -6.69 18.63
C PRO A 390 -29.30 -5.98 17.69
N LYS A 391 -28.70 -6.70 16.73
CA LYS A 391 -27.73 -6.13 15.77
C LYS A 391 -28.27 -4.92 14.98
N SER A 392 -29.58 -4.87 14.76
CA SER A 392 -30.27 -3.79 14.05
C SER A 392 -30.73 -2.63 14.96
N ASP A 393 -30.35 -2.62 16.25
CA ASP A 393 -30.78 -1.60 17.19
C ASP A 393 -29.70 -1.24 18.22
N VAL A 394 -29.01 -0.12 18.02
CA VAL A 394 -28.14 0.49 19.05
C VAL A 394 -28.98 1.14 20.15
N GLY A 395 -30.13 1.71 19.81
CA GLY A 395 -31.10 2.25 20.76
C GLY A 395 -30.53 3.37 21.63
N ARG A 396 -30.50 3.13 22.94
CA ARG A 396 -30.02 4.08 23.97
C ARG A 396 -28.62 3.76 24.49
N TRP A 397 -27.88 2.89 23.81
CA TRP A 397 -26.58 2.46 24.31
C TRP A 397 -25.45 3.42 23.96
N SER A 398 -25.62 4.34 23.00
CA SER A 398 -24.60 5.33 22.65
C SER A 398 -25.18 6.73 22.43
N ALA A 399 -24.75 7.68 23.26
CA ALA A 399 -24.92 9.13 23.02
C ALA A 399 -23.67 9.77 22.35
N GLY A 400 -22.74 8.92 21.88
CA GLY A 400 -21.39 9.28 21.41
C GLY A 400 -20.29 8.35 21.95
N CYS A 401 -20.62 7.47 22.90
CA CYS A 401 -19.77 6.38 23.38
C CYS A 401 -19.32 5.44 22.25
N GLN A 402 -18.20 4.77 22.46
CA GLN A 402 -17.69 3.74 21.55
C GLN A 402 -18.05 2.36 22.10
N VAL A 403 -19.11 1.76 21.58
CA VAL A 403 -19.81 0.69 22.31
C VAL A 403 -19.65 -0.63 21.59
N GLY A 404 -19.28 -1.70 22.31
CA GLY A 404 -19.32 -3.07 21.76
C GLY A 404 -20.65 -3.73 22.08
N ARG A 405 -21.25 -4.47 21.14
CA ARG A 405 -22.65 -4.90 21.26
C ARG A 405 -22.93 -5.80 22.47
N THR A 406 -22.12 -6.85 22.67
CA THR A 406 -22.42 -7.91 23.65
C THR A 406 -21.70 -7.73 24.98
N ARG A 407 -22.34 -8.16 26.07
CA ARG A 407 -21.75 -8.20 27.42
C ARG A 407 -20.56 -9.16 27.47
N GLN A 408 -20.67 -10.32 26.82
CA GLN A 408 -19.58 -11.29 26.75
C GLN A 408 -18.37 -10.70 26.03
N GLY A 409 -18.55 -10.17 24.82
CA GLY A 409 -17.44 -9.60 24.05
C GLY A 409 -16.80 -8.40 24.75
N HIS A 410 -17.56 -7.64 25.54
CA HIS A 410 -16.98 -6.58 26.35
C HIS A 410 -16.17 -7.11 27.55
N ARG A 411 -16.59 -8.20 28.21
CA ARG A 411 -15.78 -8.83 29.26
C ARG A 411 -14.47 -9.38 28.71
N GLU A 412 -14.49 -9.97 27.52
CA GLU A 412 -13.29 -10.39 26.79
C GLU A 412 -12.39 -9.19 26.46
N PHE A 413 -12.96 -8.12 25.92
CA PHE A 413 -12.25 -6.87 25.65
C PHE A 413 -11.58 -6.31 26.91
N MET A 414 -12.32 -6.19 28.02
CA MET A 414 -11.78 -5.67 29.28
C MET A 414 -10.68 -6.57 29.84
N SER A 415 -10.82 -7.90 29.73
CA SER A 415 -9.77 -8.85 30.10
C SER A 415 -8.48 -8.63 29.28
N ILE A 416 -8.61 -8.47 27.96
CA ILE A 416 -7.48 -8.23 27.05
C ILE A 416 -6.80 -6.89 27.36
N VAL A 417 -7.53 -5.78 27.46
CA VAL A 417 -6.90 -4.47 27.71
C VAL A 417 -6.27 -4.39 29.09
N LYS A 418 -6.86 -5.05 30.10
CA LYS A 418 -6.28 -5.13 31.44
C LYS A 418 -5.04 -6.02 31.48
N SER A 419 -4.81 -6.90 30.51
CA SER A 419 -3.54 -7.63 30.38
C SER A 419 -2.38 -6.79 29.86
N ASP A 420 -2.62 -5.54 29.43
CA ASP A 420 -1.56 -4.64 28.96
C ASP A 420 -0.51 -4.38 30.07
N PRO A 421 0.79 -4.63 29.81
CA PRO A 421 1.84 -4.42 30.80
C PRO A 421 1.89 -3.00 31.37
N ARG A 422 1.53 -1.98 30.58
CA ARG A 422 1.54 -0.57 31.01
C ARG A 422 0.46 -0.32 32.06
N TYR A 423 -0.71 -0.93 31.89
CA TYR A 423 -1.79 -0.88 32.86
C TYR A 423 -1.49 -1.73 34.10
N GLN A 424 -0.88 -2.90 33.92
CA GLN A 424 -0.43 -3.73 35.05
C GLN A 424 0.59 -3.00 35.93
N ALA A 425 1.53 -2.28 35.32
CA ALA A 425 2.51 -1.46 36.02
C ALA A 425 1.89 -0.22 36.69
N LYS A 426 0.91 0.43 36.05
CA LYS A 426 0.24 1.62 36.58
C LYS A 426 -1.26 1.56 36.29
N ARG A 427 -2.07 1.27 37.31
CA ARG A 427 -3.54 1.15 37.19
C ARG A 427 -4.24 2.43 36.74
N SER A 428 -3.57 3.59 36.84
CA SER A 428 -4.04 4.87 36.29
C SER A 428 -3.56 5.11 34.84
N PHE A 429 -3.14 4.08 34.11
CA PHE A 429 -2.70 4.21 32.73
C PHE A 429 -3.84 4.70 31.83
N THR A 430 -3.57 5.76 31.06
CA THR A 430 -4.49 6.28 30.05
C THR A 430 -4.25 5.57 28.74
N PHE A 431 -5.22 4.75 28.34
CA PHE A 431 -5.28 4.08 27.07
C PHE A 431 -5.51 5.06 25.92
N THR A 432 -4.87 4.75 24.80
CA THR A 432 -5.08 5.39 23.52
C THR A 432 -6.03 4.54 22.69
N SER A 433 -6.94 5.19 21.96
CA SER A 433 -7.73 4.51 20.93
C SER A 433 -7.71 5.31 19.63
N THR A 434 -7.63 4.58 18.53
CA THR A 434 -7.67 5.11 17.17
C THR A 434 -9.05 4.86 16.58
N ILE A 435 -9.70 5.88 16.02
CA ILE A 435 -11.00 5.78 15.35
C ILE A 435 -10.77 6.15 13.89
N ILE A 436 -11.08 5.23 12.98
CA ILE A 436 -10.78 5.37 11.55
C ILE A 436 -12.01 5.06 10.69
N ASP A 437 -12.03 5.64 9.48
CA ASP A 437 -13.03 5.34 8.46
C ASP A 437 -12.65 4.08 7.69
N GLY A 438 -13.53 3.08 7.64
CA GLY A 438 -13.33 1.89 6.84
C GLY A 438 -13.17 2.19 5.35
N LYS A 439 -13.87 3.21 4.83
CA LYS A 439 -13.76 3.61 3.42
C LYS A 439 -12.37 4.17 3.10
N ASP A 440 -11.86 5.07 3.94
CA ASP A 440 -10.51 5.64 3.78
C ASP A 440 -9.42 4.56 3.96
N LEU A 441 -9.63 3.60 4.88
CA LEU A 441 -8.74 2.45 5.04
C LEU A 441 -8.63 1.64 3.74
N LEU A 442 -9.76 1.23 3.15
CA LEU A 442 -9.75 0.43 1.92
C LEU A 442 -9.35 1.22 0.67
N ALA A 443 -9.63 2.52 0.61
CA ALA A 443 -9.18 3.36 -0.49
C ALA A 443 -7.64 3.41 -0.56
N GLN A 444 -6.98 3.40 0.59
CA GLN A 444 -5.52 3.43 0.68
C GLN A 444 -4.87 2.05 0.65
N PHE A 445 -5.57 1.04 1.17
CA PHE A 445 -5.12 -0.35 1.24
C PHE A 445 -6.25 -1.30 0.81
N PRO A 446 -6.49 -1.45 -0.51
CA PRO A 446 -7.62 -2.21 -1.04
C PRO A 446 -7.64 -3.67 -0.57
N ALA A 447 -8.83 -4.27 -0.57
CA ALA A 447 -8.95 -5.72 -0.48
C ALA A 447 -8.15 -6.35 -1.64
N SER A 448 -7.35 -7.36 -1.30
CA SER A 448 -6.47 -8.07 -2.23
C SER A 448 -7.18 -9.19 -2.96
#